data_AF-A0A401LR61-F1
#
_entry.id   AF-A0A401LR61-F1
#
_cell.length_a   1.000
_cell.length_b   1.000
_cell.length_c   1.000
_cell.angle_alpha   90.00
_cell.angle_beta   90.00
_cell.angle_gamma   90.00
#
_symmetry.space_group_name_H-M   'P 1'
#
loop_
_entity.id
_entity.type
_entity.pdbx_description
1 polymer ?
#
loop_
_entity_poly.entity_id
_entity_poly.type
_entity_poly.pdbx_seq_one_letter_code
_entity_poly.pdbx_strand_id
1 'polypeptide(L)'
;MKKIFSFIVILVYAIIGNSQTISKECLCNSAAFIDIEYKDSILLYDKPGGKVIQYLKHNFENEAYIHFKILKKKGKMLYVKASTIDSVYPNGWININSHIGVYSRAYNGGLKLYSLPNEKSKVQSTIKEYDNDMYTVIDCCGDWLKVKRILHGKTYIGWMPPEMQCADLYTTCS
;
A
#
# COMPACT_ATOMS: atom_id res chain seq x y z
N MET A 1 35.20 -22.30 -58.40
CA MET A 1 33.79 -22.16 -58.84
C MET A 1 32.91 -23.02 -57.94
N LYS A 2 31.75 -22.47 -57.52
CA LYS A 2 30.65 -23.07 -56.71
C LYS A 2 30.88 -23.10 -55.18
N LYS A 3 30.47 -22.04 -54.45
CA LYS A 3 29.15 -21.82 -53.78
C LYS A 3 28.95 -22.81 -52.61
N ILE A 4 29.34 -22.48 -51.38
CA ILE A 4 28.52 -21.82 -50.34
C ILE A 4 27.04 -22.22 -50.42
N PHE A 5 26.60 -23.07 -49.48
CA PHE A 5 25.28 -22.92 -48.87
C PHE A 5 25.38 -23.18 -47.37
N SER A 6 25.18 -22.08 -46.65
CA SER A 6 25.12 -21.96 -45.20
C SER A 6 23.75 -22.42 -44.73
N PHE A 7 23.70 -23.26 -43.70
CA PHE A 7 22.49 -23.49 -42.91
C PHE A 7 22.92 -23.57 -41.44
N ILE A 8 23.20 -22.40 -40.87
CA ILE A 8 23.33 -22.23 -39.42
C ILE A 8 21.90 -22.03 -38.91
N VAL A 9 21.32 -23.09 -38.35
CA VAL A 9 20.06 -23.02 -37.62
C VAL A 9 20.35 -22.32 -36.29
N ILE A 10 19.92 -21.05 -36.22
CA ILE A 10 19.87 -20.22 -35.03
C ILE A 10 18.86 -20.85 -34.06
N LEU A 11 19.32 -21.30 -32.90
CA LEU A 11 18.46 -21.68 -31.79
C LEU A 11 18.98 -21.00 -30.52
N VAL A 12 18.86 -19.69 -30.50
CA VAL A 12 18.93 -18.88 -29.27
C VAL A 12 17.60 -19.11 -28.55
N TYR A 13 17.54 -20.14 -27.71
CA TYR A 13 16.49 -20.24 -26.71
C TYR A 13 16.68 -19.07 -25.74
N ALA A 14 15.93 -18.00 -25.98
CA ALA A 14 15.69 -16.95 -25.02
C ALA A 14 15.04 -17.61 -23.79
N ILE A 15 15.83 -17.86 -22.76
CA ILE A 15 15.33 -18.11 -21.41
C ILE A 15 14.79 -16.76 -20.93
N ILE A 16 13.58 -16.43 -21.39
CA ILE A 16 12.75 -15.43 -20.72
C ILE A 16 12.33 -16.13 -19.43
N GLY A 17 13.21 -16.04 -18.43
CA GLY A 17 12.85 -16.35 -17.06
C GLY A 17 11.69 -15.43 -16.71
N ASN A 18 10.49 -15.99 -16.78
CA ASN A 18 9.30 -15.38 -16.23
C ASN A 18 9.54 -15.32 -14.72
N SER A 19 10.18 -14.25 -14.28
CA SER A 19 10.29 -13.90 -12.87
C SER A 19 8.89 -13.50 -12.42
N GLN A 20 8.00 -14.49 -12.27
CA GLN A 20 6.86 -14.35 -11.38
C GLN A 20 7.48 -14.15 -10.00
N THR A 21 7.69 -12.89 -9.63
CA THR A 21 7.99 -12.50 -8.26
C THR A 21 6.87 -13.09 -7.42
N ILE A 22 7.15 -14.22 -6.77
CA ILE A 22 6.27 -14.81 -5.77
C ILE A 22 6.12 -13.73 -4.72
N SER A 23 5.00 -13.01 -4.79
CA SER A 23 4.75 -11.92 -3.87
C SER A 23 4.62 -12.56 -2.50
N LYS A 24 5.61 -12.33 -1.64
CA LYS A 24 5.58 -12.84 -0.28
C LYS A 24 4.30 -12.36 0.38
N GLU A 25 3.49 -13.32 0.76
CA GLU A 25 2.30 -13.09 1.55
C GLU A 25 2.74 -12.59 2.93
N CYS A 26 2.16 -11.49 3.41
CA CYS A 26 2.37 -11.07 4.79
C CYS A 26 1.03 -10.86 5.51
N LEU A 27 0.96 -11.34 6.74
CA LEU A 27 -0.12 -11.00 7.67
C LEU A 27 0.11 -9.59 8.16
N CYS A 28 -0.98 -8.84 8.32
CA CYS A 28 -0.95 -7.45 8.72
C CYS A 28 -1.95 -7.21 9.86
N ASN A 29 -1.67 -6.20 10.67
CA ASN A 29 -2.53 -5.73 11.74
C ASN A 29 -2.40 -4.21 11.88
N SER A 30 -2.59 -3.52 10.77
CA SER A 30 -2.50 -2.06 10.69
C SER A 30 -3.82 -1.49 10.17
N ALA A 31 -4.03 -0.20 10.41
CA ALA A 31 -5.16 0.54 9.89
C ALA A 31 -4.73 1.51 8.79
N ALA A 32 -5.65 1.78 7.87
CA ALA A 32 -5.47 2.73 6.77
C ALA A 32 -6.84 3.27 6.36
N PHE A 33 -6.87 4.22 5.44
CA PHE A 33 -8.12 4.79 4.92
C PHE A 33 -8.05 5.05 3.42
N ILE A 34 -9.21 5.29 2.81
CA ILE A 34 -9.27 5.91 1.49
C ILE A 34 -9.02 7.40 1.69
N ASP A 35 -8.09 7.95 0.91
CA ASP A 35 -7.83 9.39 0.78
C ASP A 35 -9.14 10.18 0.87
N ILE A 36 -9.22 11.10 1.84
CA ILE A 36 -10.43 11.86 2.14
C ILE A 36 -10.85 12.76 0.97
N GLU A 37 -9.95 13.10 0.05
CA GLU A 37 -10.27 13.90 -1.13
C GLU A 37 -10.72 13.03 -2.34
N TYR A 38 -10.59 11.71 -2.25
CA TYR A 38 -10.91 10.80 -3.35
C TYR A 38 -12.42 10.61 -3.49
N LYS A 39 -12.99 11.14 -4.59
CA LYS A 39 -14.44 11.19 -4.83
C LYS A 39 -15.01 9.96 -5.52
N ASP A 40 -14.17 9.06 -6.00
CA ASP A 40 -14.60 7.84 -6.68
C ASP A 40 -14.59 6.66 -5.69
N SER A 41 -14.89 5.47 -6.20
CA SER A 41 -14.98 4.24 -5.43
C SER A 41 -13.69 3.41 -5.52
N ILE A 42 -13.43 2.67 -4.46
CA ILE A 42 -12.48 1.56 -4.44
C ILE A 42 -13.25 0.26 -4.60
N LEU A 43 -12.80 -0.58 -5.53
CA LEU A 43 -13.40 -1.88 -5.80
C LEU A 43 -12.96 -2.89 -4.72
N LEU A 44 -13.94 -3.55 -4.11
CA LEU A 44 -13.74 -4.66 -3.19
C LEU A 44 -14.02 -5.98 -3.93
N TYR A 45 -13.09 -6.91 -3.87
CA TYR A 45 -13.15 -8.19 -4.54
C TYR A 45 -13.28 -9.35 -3.54
N ASP A 46 -13.91 -10.46 -3.94
CA ASP A 46 -13.98 -11.67 -3.12
C ASP A 46 -12.62 -12.38 -2.96
N LYS A 47 -11.80 -12.35 -4.01
CA LYS A 47 -10.44 -12.86 -4.05
C LYS A 47 -9.57 -12.02 -5.00
N PRO A 48 -8.24 -12.16 -4.98
CA PRO A 48 -7.39 -11.46 -5.93
C PRO A 48 -7.73 -11.81 -7.39
N GLY A 49 -8.03 -10.79 -8.20
CA GLY A 49 -8.50 -10.97 -9.59
C GLY A 49 -9.89 -11.62 -9.70
N GLY A 50 -10.65 -11.66 -8.61
CA GLY A 50 -11.99 -12.23 -8.55
C GLY A 50 -13.09 -11.26 -8.98
N LYS A 51 -14.32 -11.53 -8.53
CA LYS A 51 -15.48 -10.67 -8.82
C LYS A 51 -15.49 -9.48 -7.87
N VAL A 52 -15.94 -8.34 -8.35
CA VAL A 52 -16.28 -7.20 -7.50
C VAL A 52 -17.52 -7.57 -6.68
N ILE A 53 -17.43 -7.40 -5.36
CA ILE A 53 -18.51 -7.65 -4.41
C ILE A 53 -19.07 -6.37 -3.79
N GLN A 54 -18.31 -5.26 -3.82
CA GLN A 54 -18.74 -3.97 -3.29
C GLN A 54 -17.94 -2.83 -3.95
N TYR A 55 -18.57 -1.66 -4.05
CA TYR A 55 -17.93 -0.39 -4.36
C TYR A 55 -17.86 0.42 -3.07
N LEU A 56 -16.64 0.69 -2.60
CA LEU A 56 -16.38 1.43 -1.36
C LEU A 56 -16.19 2.89 -1.72
N LYS A 57 -17.15 3.76 -1.36
CA LYS A 57 -17.13 5.19 -1.64
C LYS A 57 -17.47 5.99 -0.39
N HIS A 58 -16.74 7.08 -0.15
CA HIS A 58 -17.03 8.01 0.95
C HIS A 58 -18.43 8.61 0.80
N ASN A 59 -19.10 8.83 1.93
CA ASN A 59 -20.27 9.68 1.98
C ASN A 59 -19.88 11.05 2.53
N PHE A 60 -19.64 11.99 1.62
CA PHE A 60 -19.22 13.36 1.96
C PHE A 60 -20.32 14.19 2.63
N GLU A 61 -21.60 13.91 2.36
CA GLU A 61 -22.71 14.67 2.96
C GLU A 61 -22.84 14.39 4.46
N ASN A 62 -22.57 13.14 4.86
CA ASN A 62 -22.65 12.70 6.26
C ASN A 62 -21.27 12.54 6.94
N GLU A 63 -20.19 12.98 6.28
CA GLU A 63 -18.81 12.81 6.77
C GLU A 63 -18.47 11.34 7.13
N ALA A 64 -19.08 10.37 6.46
CA ALA A 64 -18.85 8.95 6.69
C ALA A 64 -17.71 8.46 5.77
N TYR A 65 -16.49 8.57 6.28
CA TYR A 65 -15.28 8.22 5.56
C TYR A 65 -14.88 6.76 5.79
N ILE A 66 -14.42 6.13 4.71
CA ILE A 66 -14.02 4.73 4.73
C ILE A 66 -12.62 4.58 5.30
N HIS A 67 -12.54 3.78 6.34
CA HIS A 67 -11.32 3.29 6.93
C HIS A 67 -11.26 1.75 6.89
N PHE A 68 -10.07 1.22 7.11
CA PHE A 68 -9.76 -0.19 6.96
C PHE A 68 -9.00 -0.72 8.17
N LYS A 69 -9.32 -1.95 8.57
CA LYS A 69 -8.32 -2.84 9.18
C LYS A 69 -7.71 -3.71 8.09
N ILE A 70 -6.39 -3.58 7.87
CA ILE A 70 -5.65 -4.41 6.92
C ILE A 70 -5.20 -5.68 7.62
N LEU A 71 -5.63 -6.84 7.11
CA LEU A 71 -5.36 -8.14 7.72
C LEU A 71 -4.24 -8.91 7.04
N LYS A 72 -4.05 -8.67 5.74
CA LYS A 72 -3.15 -9.48 4.92
C LYS A 72 -2.84 -8.78 3.60
N LYS A 73 -1.65 -9.03 3.06
CA LYS A 73 -1.24 -8.61 1.73
C LYS A 73 -0.82 -9.79 0.88
N LYS A 74 -1.27 -9.78 -0.38
CA LYS A 74 -0.86 -10.73 -1.43
C LYS A 74 -0.75 -9.99 -2.75
N GLY A 75 0.43 -10.02 -3.37
CA GLY A 75 0.67 -9.28 -4.61
C GLY A 75 0.48 -7.78 -4.40
N LYS A 76 -0.32 -7.16 -5.26
CA LYS A 76 -0.70 -5.75 -5.14
C LYS A 76 -2.05 -5.56 -4.45
N MET A 77 -2.49 -6.53 -3.65
CA MET A 77 -3.81 -6.49 -3.01
C MET A 77 -3.73 -6.66 -1.50
N LEU A 78 -4.63 -5.97 -0.81
CA LEU A 78 -4.83 -6.01 0.63
C LEU A 78 -6.17 -6.67 0.93
N TYR A 79 -6.19 -7.64 1.84
CA TYR A 79 -7.43 -8.13 2.42
C TYR A 79 -7.79 -7.26 3.63
N VAL A 80 -8.99 -6.67 3.61
CA VAL A 80 -9.40 -5.64 4.55
C VAL A 80 -10.76 -5.94 5.18
N LYS A 81 -10.95 -5.42 6.39
CA LYS A 81 -12.27 -5.12 6.94
C LYS A 81 -12.51 -3.64 6.72
N ALA A 82 -13.51 -3.27 5.95
CA ALA A 82 -13.84 -1.88 5.67
C ALA A 82 -15.06 -1.43 6.50
N SER A 83 -15.02 -0.20 6.97
CA SER A 83 -16.10 0.43 7.73
C SER A 83 -16.06 1.94 7.59
N THR A 84 -17.19 2.57 7.90
CA THR A 84 -17.34 4.00 8.18
C THR A 84 -17.74 4.15 9.66
N ILE A 85 -18.07 5.37 10.08
CA ILE A 85 -18.61 5.61 11.43
C ILE A 85 -19.96 4.91 11.68
N ASP A 86 -20.74 4.66 10.64
CA ASP A 86 -22.12 4.16 10.70
C ASP A 86 -22.34 2.79 10.04
N SER A 87 -21.38 2.30 9.24
CA SER A 87 -21.55 1.10 8.42
C SER A 87 -20.34 0.17 8.49
N VAL A 88 -20.61 -1.13 8.42
CA VAL A 88 -19.59 -2.18 8.25
C VAL A 88 -19.84 -2.89 6.93
N TYR A 89 -18.79 -3.03 6.13
CA TYR A 89 -18.85 -3.68 4.83
C TYR A 89 -18.40 -5.14 4.91
N PRO A 90 -18.71 -5.98 3.90
CA PRO A 90 -18.10 -7.28 3.77
C PRO A 90 -16.57 -7.19 3.78
N ASN A 91 -15.91 -8.23 4.29
CA ASN A 91 -14.46 -8.35 4.15
C ASN A 91 -14.12 -8.71 2.70
N GLY A 92 -13.02 -8.18 2.19
CA GLY A 92 -12.62 -8.46 0.81
C GLY A 92 -11.24 -7.91 0.48
N TRP A 93 -10.87 -8.06 -0.79
CA TRP A 93 -9.58 -7.64 -1.33
C TRP A 93 -9.71 -6.29 -2.03
N ILE A 94 -8.80 -5.37 -1.77
CA ILE A 94 -8.66 -4.10 -2.51
C ILE A 94 -7.30 -4.05 -3.20
N ASN A 95 -7.21 -3.33 -4.31
CA ASN A 95 -5.92 -3.03 -4.91
C ASN A 95 -5.18 -1.95 -4.12
N ILE A 96 -3.89 -2.15 -3.88
CA ILE A 96 -2.99 -1.09 -3.44
C ILE A 96 -2.91 -0.06 -4.56
N ASN A 97 -3.19 1.20 -4.24
CA ASN A 97 -3.09 2.33 -5.16
C ASN A 97 -2.73 3.62 -4.40
N SER A 98 -2.69 4.75 -5.10
CA SER A 98 -2.34 6.06 -4.55
C SER A 98 -3.32 6.62 -3.51
N HIS A 99 -4.54 6.09 -3.44
CA HIS A 99 -5.62 6.59 -2.60
C HIS A 99 -5.78 5.80 -1.31
N ILE A 100 -4.89 4.84 -1.01
CA ILE A 100 -4.88 4.15 0.27
C ILE A 100 -3.77 4.75 1.12
N GLY A 101 -4.10 5.27 2.28
CA GLY A 101 -3.15 6.01 3.08
C GLY A 101 -3.30 5.91 4.58
N VAL A 102 -2.34 6.55 5.23
CA VAL A 102 -2.21 6.69 6.68
C VAL A 102 -1.56 8.05 6.96
N TYR A 103 -1.88 8.69 8.08
CA TYR A 103 -1.17 9.87 8.56
C TYR A 103 -0.01 9.47 9.47
N SER A 104 0.91 10.41 9.70
CA SER A 104 1.99 10.24 10.67
C SER A 104 1.66 10.91 11.99
N ARG A 105 2.06 10.27 13.10
CA ARG A 105 2.06 10.84 14.46
C ARG A 105 3.32 11.64 14.78
N ALA A 106 4.20 11.87 13.82
CA ALA A 106 5.40 12.67 14.01
C ALA A 106 5.09 14.18 14.05
N TYR A 107 4.25 14.61 15.00
CA TYR A 107 3.77 16.00 15.13
C TYR A 107 4.90 17.00 15.37
N ASN A 108 6.02 16.55 15.93
CA ASN A 108 7.23 17.34 16.14
C ASN A 108 8.28 17.11 15.04
N GLY A 109 7.89 16.48 13.93
CA GLY A 109 8.78 15.98 12.89
C GLY A 109 9.64 14.79 13.33
N GLY A 110 10.71 14.53 12.57
CA GLY A 110 11.67 13.48 12.88
C GLY A 110 11.19 12.05 12.57
N LEU A 111 10.19 11.88 11.71
CA LEU A 111 9.71 10.56 11.30
C LEU A 111 10.83 9.75 10.64
N LYS A 112 11.16 8.61 11.25
CA LYS A 112 12.10 7.63 10.69
C LYS A 112 11.34 6.58 9.90
N LEU A 113 11.75 6.34 8.67
CA LEU A 113 11.29 5.22 7.85
C LEU A 113 12.41 4.19 7.72
N TYR A 114 12.09 2.94 7.99
CA TYR A 114 13.06 1.86 8.08
C TYR A 114 13.15 1.04 6.79
N SER A 115 14.27 0.38 6.58
CA SER A 115 14.50 -0.48 5.41
C SER A 115 13.75 -1.81 5.49
N LEU A 116 13.49 -2.31 6.71
CA LEU A 116 12.69 -3.50 7.01
C LEU A 116 11.64 -3.16 8.09
N PRO A 117 10.59 -3.97 8.28
CA PRO A 117 9.57 -3.76 9.32
C PRO A 117 10.08 -4.14 10.71
N ASN A 118 11.16 -3.49 11.15
CA ASN A 118 11.72 -3.56 12.49
C ASN A 118 12.67 -2.38 12.74
N GLU A 119 12.72 -1.92 13.98
CA GLU A 119 13.53 -0.77 14.40
C GLU A 119 15.05 -1.02 14.36
N LYS A 120 15.47 -2.28 14.39
CA LYS A 120 16.89 -2.67 14.34
C LYS A 120 17.48 -2.54 12.94
N SER A 121 16.63 -2.42 11.93
CA SER A 121 17.07 -2.27 10.55
C SER A 121 17.59 -0.87 10.27
N LYS A 122 18.31 -0.70 9.16
CA LYS A 122 18.82 0.60 8.74
C LYS A 122 17.64 1.58 8.56
N VAL A 123 17.77 2.79 9.10
CA VAL A 123 16.91 3.93 8.75
C VAL A 123 17.15 4.28 7.29
N GLN A 124 16.12 4.09 6.47
CA GLN A 124 16.15 4.35 5.03
C GLN A 124 16.04 5.85 4.75
N SER A 125 15.20 6.55 5.50
CA SER A 125 15.05 8.00 5.40
C SER A 125 14.48 8.60 6.67
N THR A 126 14.77 9.88 6.89
CA THR A 126 14.17 10.67 7.97
C THR A 126 13.50 11.90 7.36
N ILE A 127 12.23 12.12 7.69
CA ILE A 127 11.50 13.36 7.40
C ILE A 127 11.61 14.21 8.66
N LYS A 128 12.36 15.32 8.56
CA LYS A 128 12.73 16.12 9.74
C LYS A 128 11.64 17.07 10.19
N GLU A 129 10.86 17.59 9.25
CA GLU A 129 9.77 18.51 9.50
C GLU A 129 8.48 17.78 9.85
N TYR A 130 7.53 18.53 10.41
CA TYR A 130 6.16 18.06 10.57
C TYR A 130 5.49 18.01 9.19
N ASP A 131 4.84 16.89 8.88
CA ASP A 131 4.13 16.65 7.63
C ASP A 131 2.76 16.06 7.97
N ASN A 132 1.72 16.88 7.79
CA ASN A 132 0.34 16.55 8.11
C ASN A 132 -0.42 15.90 6.95
N ASP A 133 0.23 15.73 5.79
CA ASP A 133 -0.38 15.09 4.64
C ASP A 133 -0.40 13.55 4.77
N MET A 134 -1.22 12.94 3.92
CA MET A 134 -1.35 11.49 3.81
C MET A 134 -0.07 10.85 3.24
N TYR A 135 0.32 9.73 3.85
CA TYR A 135 1.34 8.82 3.35
C TYR A 135 0.67 7.67 2.62
N THR A 136 1.00 7.47 1.33
CA THR A 136 0.44 6.36 0.54
C THR A 136 0.96 5.03 1.07
N VAL A 137 0.07 4.11 1.41
CA VAL A 137 0.41 2.73 1.79
C VAL A 137 0.75 1.93 0.54
N ILE A 138 1.92 1.29 0.52
CA ILE A 138 2.40 0.47 -0.60
C ILE A 138 2.70 -0.98 -0.22
N ASP A 139 2.82 -1.28 1.08
CA ASP A 139 2.99 -2.63 1.62
C ASP A 139 2.57 -2.69 3.10
N CYS A 140 2.38 -3.89 3.65
CA CYS A 140 2.17 -4.10 5.08
C CYS A 140 2.81 -5.41 5.56
N CYS A 141 3.26 -5.44 6.81
CA CYS A 141 3.75 -6.68 7.44
C CYS A 141 3.79 -6.56 8.97
N GLY A 142 3.10 -7.47 9.66
CA GLY A 142 2.79 -7.30 11.07
C GLY A 142 2.03 -5.99 11.29
N ASP A 143 2.45 -5.20 12.28
CA ASP A 143 1.86 -3.89 12.57
C ASP A 143 2.50 -2.75 11.73
N TRP A 144 3.46 -3.07 10.85
CA TRP A 144 4.19 -2.09 10.07
C TRP A 144 3.55 -1.83 8.71
N LEU A 145 3.53 -0.56 8.31
CA LEU A 145 3.14 -0.13 6.97
C LEU A 145 4.37 0.34 6.20
N LYS A 146 4.56 -0.15 4.98
CA LYS A 146 5.50 0.48 4.05
C LYS A 146 4.77 1.59 3.33
N VAL A 147 5.33 2.78 3.37
CA VAL A 147 4.69 3.98 2.84
C VAL A 147 5.55 4.68 1.79
N LYS A 148 4.89 5.51 0.99
CA LYS A 148 5.50 6.48 0.06
C LYS A 148 4.95 7.87 0.35
N ARG A 149 5.82 8.86 0.39
CA ARG A 149 5.47 10.28 0.50
C ARG A 149 6.37 11.10 -0.41
N ILE A 150 5.81 12.10 -1.09
CA ILE A 150 6.57 13.08 -1.88
C ILE A 150 6.47 14.41 -1.16
N LEU A 151 7.59 14.90 -0.63
CA LEU A 151 7.65 16.16 0.12
C LEU A 151 8.78 17.00 -0.46
N HIS A 152 8.46 18.23 -0.87
CA HIS A 152 9.37 19.15 -1.58
C HIS A 152 10.09 18.51 -2.78
N GLY A 153 9.34 17.75 -3.59
CA GLY A 153 9.87 17.04 -4.77
C GLY A 153 10.73 15.80 -4.44
N LYS A 154 11.01 15.53 -3.16
CA LYS A 154 11.76 14.36 -2.73
C LYS A 154 10.82 13.21 -2.38
N THR A 155 11.10 12.03 -2.92
CA THR A 155 10.37 10.81 -2.59
C THR A 155 10.98 10.11 -1.38
N TYR A 156 10.16 9.87 -0.36
CA TYR A 156 10.46 9.11 0.84
C TYR A 156 9.73 7.77 0.78
N ILE A 157 10.46 6.67 0.92
CA ILE A 157 9.90 5.32 0.93
C ILE A 157 10.56 4.51 2.05
N GLY A 158 9.75 3.85 2.86
CA GLY A 158 10.23 2.92 3.87
C GLY A 158 9.12 2.44 4.80
N TRP A 159 9.48 1.62 5.77
CA TRP A 159 8.58 1.07 6.76
C TRP A 159 8.37 2.07 7.89
N MET A 160 7.12 2.53 8.05
CA MET A 160 6.66 3.37 9.15
C MET A 160 6.38 2.48 10.36
N PRO A 161 6.95 2.79 11.53
CA PRO A 161 6.75 1.99 12.72
C PRO A 161 5.33 2.17 13.27
N PRO A 162 4.77 1.17 13.99
CA PRO A 162 3.37 1.17 14.41
C PRO A 162 2.96 2.39 15.23
N GLU A 163 3.81 2.82 16.16
CA GLU A 163 3.60 3.96 17.04
C GLU A 163 3.58 5.32 16.30
N MET A 164 4.07 5.35 15.06
CA MET A 164 4.07 6.56 14.23
C MET A 164 2.90 6.60 13.23
N GLN A 165 2.05 5.57 13.19
CA GLN A 165 0.91 5.48 12.28
C GLN A 165 -0.35 6.11 12.91
N CYS A 166 -1.11 6.86 12.12
CA CYS A 166 -2.43 7.36 12.49
C CYS A 166 -3.43 7.13 11.35
N ALA A 167 -4.48 6.35 11.62
CA ALA A 167 -5.55 6.11 10.65
C ALA A 167 -6.90 6.65 11.13
N ASP A 168 -6.90 7.48 12.18
CA ASP A 168 -8.08 8.22 12.59
C ASP A 168 -8.28 9.40 11.63
N LEU A 169 -9.52 9.54 11.14
CA LEU A 169 -9.93 10.57 10.19
C LEU A 169 -10.69 11.73 10.86
N TYR A 170 -11.10 11.55 12.10
CA TYR A 170 -11.96 12.49 12.83
C TYR A 170 -11.19 13.23 13.92
N THR A 171 -10.16 12.60 14.48
CA THR A 171 -9.35 13.19 15.54
C THR A 171 -7.85 12.92 15.36
N THR A 172 -7.03 13.66 16.08
CA THR A 172 -5.59 13.37 16.16
C THR A 172 -5.36 12.09 16.95
N CYS A 173 -4.55 11.17 16.43
CA CYS A 173 -4.15 9.99 17.20
C CYS A 173 -3.29 10.40 18.41
N SER A 174 -3.71 9.95 19.60
CA SER A 174 -3.06 10.19 20.90
C SER A 174 -2.17 9.04 21.34
#